data_AF-A0A496VXY8-F1
#
_entry.id   AF-A0A496VXY8-F1
#
_cell.length_a   1.000
_cell.length_b   1.000
_cell.length_c   1.000
_cell.angle_alpha   90.00
_cell.angle_beta   90.00
_cell.angle_gamma   90.00
#
_symmetry.space_group_name_H-M   'P 1'
#
loop_
_entity.id
_entity.type
_entity.pdbx_description
1 polymer ?
#
loop_
_entity_poly.entity_id
_entity_poly.type
_entity_poly.pdbx_seq_one_letter_code
_entity_poly.pdbx_strand_id
1 'polypeptide(L)'
;CHFTYNPAEQLEEQTGFDGRSLKWVYDPRTGELIKTINGLWQETTYKRDALGRVIEKKLPDGIAERFEYDPNGNLIAAINPDCTVTLERDAFGRIIQETQDDFVIKHQYDQVGNLIHTETNLGTWIDSDYDGNGAITRLNFGDQNQFDWKRNALGQEIERTIPGGSRLFQKYNQIGRLTEQQLIEEGKKPLPKAYYNHEGSEPTLIERVYQYDQIANLITIDDQERGKTYYTYDLADHLLKTQRQPGIEEEFAYPNPPSNFFINLVVIVSSYGYNILW
;
A
#
# COMPACT_ATOMS: atom_id res chain seq x y z
N CYS A 1 -14.15 -25.64 14.78
CA CYS A 1 -14.31 -25.72 13.32
C CYS A 1 -14.45 -27.20 12.94
N HIS A 2 -15.38 -27.56 12.06
CA HIS A 2 -15.64 -28.92 11.60
C HIS A 2 -15.69 -28.93 10.06
N PHE A 3 -15.19 -30.00 9.42
CA PHE A 3 -15.13 -30.13 7.97
C PHE A 3 -15.67 -31.50 7.54
N THR A 4 -16.40 -31.54 6.44
CA THR A 4 -16.96 -32.77 5.85
C THR A 4 -16.58 -32.82 4.38
N TYR A 5 -16.22 -34.01 3.91
CA TYR A 5 -15.72 -34.24 2.55
C TYR A 5 -16.56 -35.33 1.87
N ASN A 6 -16.70 -35.21 0.55
CA ASN A 6 -17.31 -36.24 -0.29
C ASN A 6 -16.34 -37.42 -0.54
N PRO A 7 -16.78 -38.54 -1.16
CA PRO A 7 -15.90 -39.69 -1.45
C PRO A 7 -14.73 -39.40 -2.40
N ALA A 8 -14.75 -38.29 -3.13
CA ALA A 8 -13.65 -37.81 -3.96
C ALA A 8 -12.70 -36.87 -3.20
N GLU A 9 -12.81 -36.82 -1.86
CA GLU A 9 -12.03 -35.99 -0.94
C GLU A 9 -12.18 -34.47 -1.18
N GLN A 10 -13.30 -34.05 -1.78
CA GLN A 10 -13.63 -32.64 -1.97
C GLN A 10 -14.46 -32.14 -0.79
N LEU A 11 -14.19 -30.92 -0.32
CA LEU A 11 -14.88 -30.30 0.81
C LEU A 11 -16.37 -30.08 0.50
N GLU A 12 -17.28 -30.72 1.23
CA GLU A 12 -18.73 -30.61 1.05
C GLU A 12 -19.39 -29.66 2.05
N GLU A 13 -18.86 -29.58 3.28
CA GLU A 13 -19.33 -28.66 4.31
C GLU A 13 -18.21 -28.22 5.26
N GLN A 14 -18.26 -26.96 5.70
CA GLN A 14 -17.39 -26.38 6.71
C GLN A 14 -18.25 -25.64 7.72
N THR A 15 -18.07 -25.92 9.00
CA THR A 15 -18.72 -25.21 10.11
C THR A 15 -17.68 -24.47 10.94
N GLY A 16 -17.79 -23.13 10.98
CA GLY A 16 -16.91 -22.24 11.74
C GLY A 16 -17.04 -22.41 13.25
N PHE A 17 -16.17 -21.74 14.01
CA PHE A 17 -16.27 -21.72 15.49
C PHE A 17 -17.52 -20.97 16.00
N ASP A 18 -18.09 -20.11 15.15
CA ASP A 18 -19.33 -19.38 15.39
C ASP A 18 -20.60 -20.19 15.03
N GLY A 19 -20.43 -21.47 14.62
CA GLY A 19 -21.53 -22.36 14.26
C GLY A 19 -22.14 -22.12 12.88
N ARG A 20 -21.67 -21.12 12.12
CA ARG A 20 -22.12 -20.90 10.73
C ARG A 20 -21.50 -21.94 9.82
N SER A 21 -22.28 -22.44 8.86
CA SER A 21 -21.77 -23.38 7.85
C SER A 21 -21.74 -22.82 6.44
N LEU A 22 -20.78 -23.31 5.65
CA LEU A 22 -20.71 -23.17 4.19
C LEU A 22 -20.78 -24.57 3.60
N LYS A 23 -21.52 -24.71 2.49
CA LYS A 23 -21.63 -25.97 1.74
C LYS A 23 -21.18 -25.78 0.31
N TRP A 24 -20.61 -26.83 -0.26
CA TRP A 24 -20.16 -26.90 -1.65
C TRP A 24 -20.83 -28.09 -2.34
N VAL A 25 -21.36 -27.85 -3.53
CA VAL A 25 -22.02 -28.86 -4.35
C VAL A 25 -21.26 -28.99 -5.66
N TYR A 26 -20.84 -30.22 -5.96
CA TYR A 26 -20.05 -30.56 -7.15
C TYR A 26 -20.89 -31.30 -8.18
N ASP A 27 -20.56 -31.13 -9.47
CA ASP A 27 -21.10 -31.96 -10.54
C ASP A 27 -20.57 -33.40 -10.38
N PRO A 28 -21.44 -34.42 -10.32
CA PRO A 28 -21.01 -35.80 -10.07
C PRO A 28 -20.26 -36.45 -11.24
N ARG A 29 -20.29 -35.86 -12.44
CA ARG A 29 -19.62 -36.35 -13.65
C ARG A 29 -18.28 -35.66 -13.87
N THR A 30 -18.24 -34.34 -13.70
CA THR A 30 -17.01 -33.55 -13.96
C THR A 30 -16.20 -33.28 -12.69
N GLY A 31 -16.80 -33.39 -11.51
CA GLY A 31 -16.18 -33.03 -10.23
C GLY A 31 -16.06 -31.52 -10.01
N GLU A 32 -16.64 -30.69 -10.88
CA GLU A 32 -16.54 -29.24 -10.80
C GLU A 32 -17.51 -28.65 -9.77
N LEU A 33 -17.10 -27.60 -9.07
CA LEU A 33 -17.98 -26.87 -8.16
C LEU A 33 -19.07 -26.12 -8.95
N ILE A 34 -20.33 -26.48 -8.73
CA ILE A 34 -21.51 -25.88 -9.40
C ILE A 34 -22.29 -24.94 -8.50
N LYS A 35 -22.18 -25.08 -7.16
CA LYS A 35 -22.94 -24.25 -6.21
C LYS A 35 -22.25 -24.17 -4.84
N THR A 36 -22.33 -23.01 -4.21
CA THR A 36 -22.05 -22.82 -2.78
C THR A 36 -23.28 -22.32 -2.04
N ILE A 37 -23.46 -22.74 -0.79
CA ILE A 37 -24.58 -22.34 0.06
C ILE A 37 -24.02 -21.81 1.38
N ASN A 38 -24.37 -20.58 1.78
CA ASN A 38 -23.91 -20.00 3.04
C ASN A 38 -24.83 -20.38 4.23
N GLY A 39 -24.47 -19.95 5.44
CA GLY A 39 -25.23 -20.25 6.66
C GLY A 39 -26.64 -19.63 6.72
N LEU A 40 -27.00 -18.79 5.76
CA LEU A 40 -28.35 -18.23 5.56
C LEU A 40 -29.13 -18.96 4.47
N TRP A 41 -28.65 -20.12 3.99
CA TRP A 41 -29.23 -20.89 2.88
C TRP A 41 -29.26 -20.13 1.55
N GLN A 42 -28.44 -19.09 1.42
CA GLN A 42 -28.31 -18.33 0.19
C GLN A 42 -27.37 -19.06 -0.76
N GLU A 43 -27.81 -19.24 -2.01
CA GLU A 43 -27.08 -19.99 -3.02
C GLU A 43 -26.28 -19.06 -3.94
N THR A 44 -25.06 -19.47 -4.28
CA THR A 44 -24.30 -18.92 -5.41
C THR A 44 -24.00 -20.05 -6.37
N THR A 45 -24.36 -19.89 -7.65
CA THR A 45 -24.14 -20.93 -8.68
C THR A 45 -23.06 -20.51 -9.67
N TYR A 46 -22.41 -21.50 -10.27
CA TYR A 46 -21.31 -21.32 -11.21
C TYR A 46 -21.58 -22.10 -12.50
N LYS A 47 -21.32 -21.48 -13.65
CA LYS A 47 -21.22 -22.16 -14.95
C LYS A 47 -19.79 -22.04 -15.44
N ARG A 48 -19.32 -23.09 -16.12
CA ARG A 48 -17.95 -23.17 -16.64
C ARG A 48 -17.95 -23.49 -18.13
N ASP A 49 -16.88 -23.08 -18.81
CA ASP A 49 -16.61 -23.53 -20.17
C ASP A 49 -15.91 -24.89 -20.20
N ALA A 50 -15.59 -25.38 -21.41
CA ALA A 50 -14.94 -26.68 -21.60
C ALA A 50 -13.51 -26.78 -21.01
N LEU A 51 -12.89 -25.65 -20.65
CA LEU A 51 -11.59 -25.58 -19.99
C LEU A 51 -11.72 -25.44 -18.47
N GLY A 52 -12.94 -25.51 -17.93
CA GLY A 52 -13.23 -25.41 -16.50
C GLY A 52 -13.20 -23.97 -15.97
N ARG A 53 -13.14 -22.94 -16.83
CA ARG A 53 -13.12 -21.52 -16.42
C ARG A 53 -14.54 -21.04 -16.15
N VAL A 54 -14.76 -20.25 -15.11
CA VAL A 54 -16.10 -19.74 -14.75
C VAL A 54 -16.55 -18.71 -15.77
N ILE A 55 -17.66 -18.95 -16.46
CA ILE A 55 -18.26 -18.01 -17.44
C ILE A 55 -19.52 -17.30 -16.91
N GLU A 56 -20.11 -17.81 -15.83
CA GLU A 56 -21.23 -17.17 -15.13
C GLU A 56 -21.16 -17.52 -13.64
N LYS A 57 -21.28 -16.51 -12.78
CA LYS A 57 -21.51 -16.65 -11.34
C LYS A 57 -22.80 -15.94 -10.99
N LYS A 58 -23.78 -16.67 -10.47
CA LYS A 58 -25.07 -16.10 -10.07
C LYS A 58 -25.14 -15.99 -8.56
N LEU A 59 -25.35 -14.78 -8.06
CA LEU A 59 -25.45 -14.43 -6.65
C LEU A 59 -26.84 -14.74 -6.08
N PRO A 60 -27.00 -14.77 -4.74
CA PRO A 60 -28.28 -15.09 -4.10
C PRO A 60 -29.44 -14.15 -4.43
N ASP A 61 -29.14 -12.88 -4.71
CA ASP A 61 -30.10 -11.85 -5.13
C ASP A 61 -30.52 -11.99 -6.61
N GLY A 62 -29.96 -12.96 -7.33
CA GLY A 62 -30.24 -13.24 -8.72
C GLY A 62 -29.33 -12.51 -9.71
N ILE A 63 -28.46 -11.61 -9.23
CA ILE A 63 -27.46 -10.93 -10.06
C ILE A 63 -26.51 -11.96 -10.66
N ALA A 64 -26.22 -11.81 -11.97
CA ALA A 64 -25.28 -12.67 -12.67
C ALA A 64 -24.05 -11.85 -13.09
N GLU A 65 -22.89 -12.33 -12.67
CA GLU A 65 -21.58 -11.91 -13.15
C GLU A 65 -21.18 -12.86 -14.29
N ARG A 66 -20.79 -12.33 -15.45
CA ARG A 66 -20.33 -13.10 -16.62
C ARG A 66 -18.88 -12.79 -16.91
N PHE A 67 -18.16 -13.79 -17.39
CA PHE A 67 -16.74 -13.67 -17.70
C PHE A 67 -16.46 -14.25 -19.09
N GLU A 68 -15.65 -13.53 -19.86
CA GLU A 68 -15.19 -13.96 -21.18
C GLU A 68 -13.68 -14.05 -21.19
N TYR A 69 -13.15 -15.03 -21.92
CA TYR A 69 -11.73 -15.31 -21.97
C TYR A 69 -11.25 -15.48 -23.40
N ASP A 70 -10.01 -15.09 -23.65
CA ASP A 70 -9.31 -15.41 -24.89
C ASP A 70 -8.94 -16.92 -24.96
N PRO A 71 -8.46 -17.41 -26.11
CA PRO A 71 -8.01 -18.80 -26.25
C PRO A 71 -6.84 -19.21 -25.35
N ASN A 72 -6.07 -18.24 -24.83
CA ASN A 72 -4.91 -18.48 -23.96
C ASN A 72 -5.29 -18.54 -22.47
N GLY A 73 -6.55 -18.27 -22.10
CA GLY A 73 -6.96 -18.27 -20.70
C GLY A 73 -7.08 -16.89 -20.07
N ASN A 74 -6.75 -15.81 -20.79
CA ASN A 74 -6.79 -14.47 -20.22
C ASN A 74 -8.21 -13.93 -20.22
N LEU A 75 -8.63 -13.31 -19.11
CA LEU A 75 -9.89 -12.60 -19.01
C LEU A 75 -9.89 -11.40 -19.97
N ILE A 76 -10.93 -11.31 -20.81
CA ILE A 76 -11.15 -10.19 -21.75
C ILE A 76 -12.39 -9.37 -21.42
N ALA A 77 -13.36 -9.93 -20.69
CA ALA A 77 -14.51 -9.19 -20.20
C ALA A 77 -15.04 -9.73 -18.87
N ALA A 78 -15.49 -8.84 -18.00
CA ALA A 78 -16.28 -9.11 -16.81
C ALA A 78 -17.52 -8.21 -16.82
N ILE A 79 -18.71 -8.82 -16.75
CA ILE A 79 -19.99 -8.13 -16.99
C ILE A 79 -20.93 -8.43 -15.84
N ASN A 80 -21.55 -7.40 -15.27
CA ASN A 80 -22.69 -7.53 -14.36
C ASN A 80 -23.75 -6.46 -14.72
N PRO A 81 -24.87 -6.35 -13.99
CA PRO A 81 -25.90 -5.35 -14.27
C PRO A 81 -25.46 -3.90 -14.07
N ASP A 82 -24.40 -3.66 -13.30
CA ASP A 82 -23.94 -2.33 -12.90
C ASP A 82 -22.84 -1.79 -13.83
N CYS A 83 -21.97 -2.67 -14.35
CA CYS A 83 -20.90 -2.29 -15.27
C CYS A 83 -20.41 -3.46 -16.14
N THR A 84 -19.78 -3.09 -17.25
CA THR A 84 -18.95 -3.98 -18.07
C THR A 84 -17.51 -3.51 -18.05
N VAL A 85 -16.59 -4.39 -17.67
CA VAL A 85 -15.15 -4.18 -17.74
C VAL A 85 -14.58 -5.06 -18.86
N THR A 86 -13.85 -4.46 -19.80
CA THR A 86 -13.10 -5.19 -20.84
C THR A 86 -11.61 -4.88 -20.77
N LEU A 87 -10.79 -5.86 -21.15
CA LEU A 87 -9.33 -5.80 -21.09
C LEU A 87 -8.72 -6.16 -22.44
N GLU A 88 -7.94 -5.24 -22.99
CA GLU A 88 -7.14 -5.49 -24.19
C GLU A 88 -5.68 -5.66 -23.81
N ARG A 89 -4.99 -6.60 -24.48
CA ARG A 89 -3.59 -6.93 -24.20
C ARG A 89 -2.74 -6.89 -25.45
N ASP A 90 -1.46 -6.59 -25.28
CA ASP A 90 -0.48 -6.77 -26.32
C ASP A 90 -0.02 -8.24 -26.48
N ALA A 91 0.89 -8.48 -27.42
CA ALA A 91 1.42 -9.81 -27.70
C ALA A 91 2.23 -10.44 -26.53
N PHE A 92 2.64 -9.63 -25.54
CA PHE A 92 3.32 -10.10 -24.33
C PHE A 92 2.34 -10.35 -23.17
N GLY A 93 1.04 -10.17 -23.40
CA GLY A 93 -0.01 -10.35 -22.40
C GLY A 93 -0.15 -9.16 -21.44
N ARG A 94 0.48 -8.02 -21.70
CA ARG A 94 0.36 -6.80 -20.87
C ARG A 94 -0.91 -6.05 -21.24
N ILE A 95 -1.63 -5.51 -20.27
CA ILE A 95 -2.88 -4.76 -20.52
C ILE A 95 -2.54 -3.42 -21.16
N ILE A 96 -3.03 -3.17 -22.38
CA ILE A 96 -2.84 -1.89 -23.09
C ILE A 96 -4.08 -1.00 -23.04
N GLN A 97 -5.25 -1.58 -22.72
CA GLN A 97 -6.48 -0.83 -22.53
C GLN A 97 -7.39 -1.54 -21.55
N GLU A 98 -7.96 -0.77 -20.64
CA GLU A 98 -9.09 -1.15 -19.78
C GLU A 98 -10.27 -0.28 -20.16
N THR A 99 -11.46 -0.86 -20.27
CA THR A 99 -12.68 -0.10 -20.54
C THR A 99 -13.76 -0.53 -19.58
N GLN A 100 -14.18 0.40 -18.72
CA GLN A 100 -15.33 0.25 -17.82
C GLN A 100 -16.47 1.11 -18.38
N ASP A 101 -17.44 0.47 -19.03
CA ASP A 101 -18.51 1.14 -19.77
C ASP A 101 -17.94 2.17 -20.75
N ASP A 102 -18.20 3.47 -20.53
CA ASP A 102 -17.67 4.55 -21.36
C ASP A 102 -16.31 5.11 -20.88
N PHE A 103 -15.81 4.66 -19.72
CA PHE A 103 -14.53 5.09 -19.18
C PHE A 103 -13.40 4.20 -19.66
N VAL A 104 -12.39 4.80 -20.28
CA VAL A 104 -11.27 4.08 -20.90
C VAL A 104 -9.97 4.52 -20.25
N ILE A 105 -9.14 3.55 -19.90
CA ILE A 105 -7.75 3.73 -19.49
C ILE A 105 -6.87 3.05 -20.53
N LYS A 106 -5.83 3.72 -21.03
CA LYS A 106 -4.84 3.16 -21.94
C LYS A 106 -3.47 3.16 -21.30
N HIS A 107 -2.69 2.14 -21.60
CA HIS A 107 -1.34 1.95 -21.09
C HIS A 107 -0.35 1.81 -22.25
N GLN A 108 0.84 2.38 -22.08
CA GLN A 108 1.95 2.16 -22.99
C GLN A 108 3.17 1.70 -22.21
N TYR A 109 3.90 0.75 -22.80
CA TYR A 109 5.08 0.17 -22.20
C TYR A 109 6.29 0.40 -23.09
N ASP A 110 7.47 0.51 -22.47
CA ASP A 110 8.73 0.46 -23.20
C ASP A 110 9.07 -0.97 -23.68
N GLN A 111 10.22 -1.09 -24.35
CA GLN A 111 10.71 -2.36 -24.91
C GLN A 111 11.10 -3.40 -23.86
N VAL A 112 11.40 -2.99 -22.63
CA VAL A 112 11.83 -3.90 -21.55
C VAL A 112 10.70 -4.23 -20.57
N GLY A 113 9.53 -3.61 -20.72
CA GLY A 113 8.34 -3.95 -19.92
C GLY A 113 7.86 -2.88 -18.97
N ASN A 114 8.53 -1.72 -18.89
CA ASN A 114 8.14 -0.68 -17.94
C ASN A 114 6.92 0.10 -18.46
N LEU A 115 5.97 0.41 -17.58
CA LEU A 115 4.78 1.20 -17.88
C LEU A 115 5.16 2.68 -17.96
N ILE A 116 5.29 3.22 -19.18
CA ILE A 116 5.79 4.58 -19.40
C ILE A 116 4.68 5.63 -19.53
N HIS A 117 3.46 5.21 -19.85
CA HIS A 117 2.32 6.11 -20.01
C HIS A 117 1.03 5.42 -19.57
N THR A 118 0.17 6.16 -18.88
CA THR A 118 -1.22 5.80 -18.62
C THR A 118 -2.09 7.01 -18.85
N GLU A 119 -3.12 6.90 -19.67
CA GLU A 119 -4.08 7.98 -19.93
C GLU A 119 -5.51 7.49 -19.80
N THR A 120 -6.40 8.39 -19.37
CA THR A 120 -7.83 8.17 -19.35
C THR A 120 -8.49 8.91 -20.51
N ASN A 121 -9.66 8.48 -20.97
CA ASN A 121 -10.45 9.21 -21.97
C ASN A 121 -10.96 10.59 -21.48
N LEU A 122 -10.76 10.92 -20.20
CA LEU A 122 -11.03 12.24 -19.64
C LEU A 122 -9.83 13.20 -19.77
N GLY A 123 -8.72 12.75 -20.36
CA GLY A 123 -7.51 13.55 -20.56
C GLY A 123 -6.56 13.62 -19.36
N THR A 124 -6.86 12.93 -18.27
CA THR A 124 -5.92 12.74 -17.16
C THR A 124 -4.91 11.66 -17.54
N TRP A 125 -3.63 11.93 -17.34
CA TRP A 125 -2.55 11.01 -17.68
C TRP A 125 -1.42 11.01 -16.66
N ILE A 126 -0.59 9.96 -16.71
CA ILE A 126 0.63 9.77 -15.94
C ILE A 126 1.73 9.25 -16.87
N ASP A 127 2.87 9.93 -16.91
CA ASP A 127 4.10 9.42 -17.54
C ASP A 127 5.11 9.00 -16.48
N SER A 128 5.87 7.93 -16.76
CA SER A 128 6.93 7.43 -15.88
C SER A 128 8.21 7.17 -16.66
N ASP A 129 9.33 7.70 -16.16
CA ASP A 129 10.67 7.32 -16.63
C ASP A 129 11.33 6.39 -15.62
N TYR A 130 12.20 5.49 -16.11
CA TYR A 130 12.88 4.48 -15.31
C TYR A 130 14.39 4.49 -15.56
N ASP A 131 15.17 4.12 -14.54
CA ASP A 131 16.58 3.78 -14.71
C ASP A 131 16.77 2.35 -15.24
N GLY A 132 18.03 1.98 -15.52
CA GLY A 132 18.37 0.65 -16.04
C GLY A 132 18.10 -0.52 -15.07
N ASN A 133 17.79 -0.25 -13.81
CA ASN A 133 17.39 -1.27 -12.83
C ASN A 133 15.86 -1.33 -12.64
N GLY A 134 15.10 -0.55 -13.41
CA GLY A 134 13.64 -0.48 -13.32
C GLY A 134 13.12 0.40 -12.18
N ALA A 135 13.95 1.26 -11.59
CA ALA A 135 13.48 2.22 -10.58
C ALA A 135 13.01 3.52 -11.25
N ILE A 136 11.86 4.04 -10.81
CA ILE A 136 11.26 5.28 -11.34
C ILE A 136 12.20 6.47 -11.11
N THR A 137 12.63 7.14 -12.17
CA THR A 137 13.42 8.38 -12.12
C THR A 137 12.57 9.63 -12.26
N ARG A 138 11.41 9.54 -12.93
CA ARG A 138 10.47 10.64 -13.11
C ARG A 138 9.03 10.14 -13.11
N LEU A 139 8.13 10.96 -12.59
CA LEU A 139 6.69 10.74 -12.63
C LEU A 139 6.02 12.08 -12.91
N ASN A 140 5.27 12.16 -14.00
CA ASN A 140 4.51 13.34 -14.39
C ASN A 140 3.03 13.00 -14.35
N PHE A 141 2.19 13.82 -13.73
CA PHE A 141 0.72 13.69 -13.82
C PHE A 141 0.13 15.02 -14.29
N GLY A 142 -0.19 15.09 -15.58
CA GLY A 142 -0.47 16.36 -16.24
C GLY A 142 0.78 17.22 -16.43
N ASP A 143 0.60 18.41 -17.00
CA ASP A 143 1.72 19.22 -17.50
C ASP A 143 2.59 19.88 -16.41
N GLN A 144 2.07 20.04 -15.19
CA GLN A 144 2.71 20.88 -14.15
C GLN A 144 3.16 20.11 -12.92
N ASN A 145 2.82 18.83 -12.81
CA ASN A 145 3.09 18.05 -11.61
C ASN A 145 4.11 16.96 -11.93
N GLN A 146 5.37 17.36 -11.88
CA GLN A 146 6.52 16.48 -12.08
C GLN A 146 7.22 16.19 -10.76
N PHE A 147 7.53 14.91 -10.54
CA PHE A 147 8.46 14.45 -9.54
C PHE A 147 9.69 13.83 -10.22
N ASP A 148 10.88 14.11 -9.70
CA ASP A 148 12.12 13.44 -10.12
C ASP A 148 12.81 12.82 -8.91
N TRP A 149 13.40 11.65 -9.07
CA TRP A 149 14.15 10.96 -8.04
C TRP A 149 15.61 10.76 -8.44
N LYS A 150 16.51 10.90 -7.47
CA LYS A 150 17.87 10.38 -7.56
C LYS A 150 18.10 9.39 -6.45
N ARG A 151 18.82 8.32 -6.78
CA ARG A 151 19.16 7.24 -5.84
C ARG A 151 20.66 7.06 -5.77
N ASN A 152 21.13 6.56 -4.63
CA ASN A 152 22.51 6.08 -4.50
C ASN A 152 22.66 4.69 -5.15
N ALA A 153 23.88 4.15 -5.15
CA ALA A 153 24.19 2.84 -5.73
C ALA A 153 23.47 1.65 -5.05
N LEU A 154 22.91 1.85 -3.84
CA LEU A 154 22.12 0.86 -3.12
C LEU A 154 20.61 0.99 -3.40
N GLY A 155 20.21 1.89 -4.32
CA GLY A 155 18.81 2.13 -4.68
C GLY A 155 18.04 3.00 -3.68
N GLN A 156 18.72 3.61 -2.70
CA GLN A 156 18.06 4.48 -1.72
C GLN A 156 17.91 5.89 -2.27
N GLU A 157 16.73 6.50 -2.10
CA GLU A 157 16.44 7.87 -2.54
C GLU A 157 17.29 8.89 -1.79
N ILE A 158 18.13 9.63 -2.49
CA ILE A 158 18.97 10.70 -1.91
C ILE A 158 18.44 12.10 -2.24
N GLU A 159 17.63 12.21 -3.29
CA GLU A 159 17.03 13.47 -3.71
C GLU A 159 15.67 13.21 -4.37
N ARG A 160 14.68 14.03 -4.06
CA ARG A 160 13.41 14.11 -4.79
C ARG A 160 13.07 15.56 -5.10
N THR A 161 12.79 15.85 -6.37
CA THR A 161 12.17 17.11 -6.79
C THR A 161 10.67 16.94 -6.75
N ILE A 162 9.97 17.94 -6.22
CA ILE A 162 8.52 17.95 -5.97
C ILE A 162 7.91 19.04 -6.87
N PRO A 163 6.64 18.90 -7.33
CA PRO A 163 5.94 19.97 -8.04
C PRO A 163 6.04 21.31 -7.31
N GLY A 164 6.31 22.38 -8.07
CA GLY A 164 6.63 23.69 -7.50
C GLY A 164 8.07 23.79 -6.98
N GLY A 165 9.00 23.01 -7.54
CA GLY A 165 10.46 23.17 -7.44
C GLY A 165 11.11 22.85 -6.09
N SER A 166 10.32 22.49 -5.07
CA SER A 166 10.84 22.08 -3.76
C SER A 166 11.63 20.76 -3.88
N ARG A 167 12.65 20.59 -3.05
CA ARG A 167 13.55 19.42 -3.08
C ARG A 167 13.71 18.80 -1.71
N LEU A 168 13.50 17.49 -1.65
CA LEU A 168 13.78 16.64 -0.50
C LEU A 168 15.17 16.02 -0.68
N PHE A 169 16.02 16.08 0.34
CA PHE A 169 17.31 15.41 0.41
C PHE A 169 17.32 14.43 1.56
N GLN A 170 17.97 13.29 1.36
CA GLN A 170 18.06 12.22 2.36
C GLN A 170 19.48 11.67 2.42
N LYS A 171 19.93 11.32 3.64
CA LYS A 171 21.19 10.61 3.87
C LYS A 171 20.95 9.35 4.68
N TYR A 172 21.76 8.35 4.40
CA TYR A 172 21.72 7.07 5.09
C TYR A 172 23.08 6.74 5.67
N ASN A 173 23.10 6.01 6.79
CA ASN A 173 24.32 5.38 7.28
C ASN A 173 24.67 4.13 6.44
N GLN A 174 25.82 3.52 6.74
CA GLN A 174 26.36 2.37 5.99
C GLN A 174 25.46 1.12 6.00
N ILE A 175 24.58 0.99 6.99
CA ILE A 175 23.62 -0.11 7.12
C ILE A 175 22.23 0.26 6.60
N GLY A 176 22.11 1.41 5.92
CA GLY A 176 20.92 1.83 5.19
C GLY A 176 19.84 2.55 6.00
N ARG A 177 20.11 2.97 7.24
CA ARG A 177 19.15 3.74 8.06
C ARG A 177 19.22 5.23 7.73
N LEU A 178 18.06 5.88 7.60
CA LEU A 178 17.94 7.32 7.34
C LEU A 178 18.55 8.11 8.50
N THR A 179 19.55 8.95 8.27
CA THR A 179 20.19 9.76 9.32
C THR A 179 19.85 11.23 9.23
N GLU A 180 19.56 11.73 8.02
CA GLU A 180 19.21 13.13 7.79
C GLU A 180 18.14 13.24 6.71
N GLN A 181 17.20 14.16 6.91
CA GLN A 181 16.21 14.56 5.92
C GLN A 181 16.13 16.09 5.88
N GLN A 182 16.13 16.67 4.68
CA GLN A 182 16.00 18.12 4.47
C GLN A 182 15.01 18.40 3.34
N LEU A 183 13.99 19.21 3.60
CA LEU A 183 13.08 19.75 2.58
C LEU A 183 13.40 21.22 2.35
N ILE A 184 13.65 21.59 1.10
CA ILE A 184 14.06 22.95 0.70
C ILE A 184 13.05 23.47 -0.33
N GLU A 185 12.63 24.71 -0.19
CA GLU A 185 11.73 25.39 -1.14
C GLU A 185 12.43 25.71 -2.48
N GLU A 186 11.67 25.88 -3.55
CA GLU A 186 12.19 26.26 -4.86
C GLU A 186 13.08 27.50 -4.81
N GLY A 187 14.20 27.46 -5.55
CA GLY A 187 15.12 28.60 -5.67
C GLY A 187 15.95 28.88 -4.41
N LYS A 188 15.74 28.16 -3.30
CA LYS A 188 16.54 28.27 -2.08
C LYS A 188 17.73 27.29 -2.13
N LYS A 189 18.82 27.63 -1.44
CA LYS A 189 20.03 26.80 -1.36
C LYS A 189 20.12 26.10 0.00
N PRO A 190 20.68 24.88 0.08
CA PRO A 190 20.98 24.25 1.37
C PRO A 190 21.98 25.11 2.16
N LEU A 191 21.68 25.37 3.43
CA LEU A 191 22.62 26.03 4.34
C LEU A 191 23.45 24.99 5.11
N PRO A 192 24.74 25.24 5.40
CA PRO A 192 25.49 24.41 6.34
C PRO A 192 24.94 24.55 7.76
N LYS A 193 24.99 23.47 8.55
CA LYS A 193 24.39 23.40 9.88
C LYS A 193 24.79 24.50 10.86
N ALA A 194 25.99 25.04 10.72
CA ALA A 194 26.49 26.13 11.56
C ALA A 194 25.75 27.48 11.37
N TYR A 195 24.99 27.64 10.28
CA TYR A 195 24.38 28.92 9.90
C TYR A 195 22.85 28.97 10.08
N TYR A 196 22.21 27.91 10.57
CA TYR A 196 20.74 27.83 10.64
C TYR A 196 20.06 28.79 11.62
N ASN A 197 20.80 29.36 12.58
CA ASN A 197 20.28 30.26 13.62
C ASN A 197 20.83 31.70 13.53
N HIS A 198 21.39 32.10 12.37
CA HIS A 198 21.87 33.47 12.18
C HIS A 198 20.76 34.35 11.60
N GLU A 199 20.59 35.58 12.07
CA GLU A 199 19.72 36.55 11.38
C GLU A 199 20.12 36.64 9.90
N GLY A 200 19.17 36.33 9.00
CA GLY A 200 19.40 36.25 7.56
C GLY A 200 19.52 34.84 6.97
N SER A 201 19.40 33.77 7.78
CA SER A 201 19.22 32.42 7.27
C SER A 201 17.76 32.19 6.83
N GLU A 202 17.52 32.09 5.52
CA GLU A 202 16.22 31.76 4.91
C GLU A 202 16.26 30.39 4.20
N PRO A 203 15.17 29.59 4.22
CA PRO A 203 15.08 28.52 5.19
C PRO A 203 15.11 27.12 4.55
N THR A 204 15.69 26.17 5.26
CA THR A 204 15.25 24.77 5.16
C THR A 204 13.80 24.73 5.67
N LEU A 205 12.87 24.18 4.89
CA LEU A 205 11.45 24.08 5.27
C LEU A 205 11.27 23.08 6.42
N ILE A 206 11.99 21.96 6.34
CA ILE A 206 12.04 20.92 7.37
C ILE A 206 13.47 20.34 7.37
N GLU A 207 14.12 20.27 8.53
CA GLU A 207 15.30 19.44 8.74
C GLU A 207 15.04 18.45 9.88
N ARG A 208 15.45 17.19 9.67
CA ARG A 208 15.38 16.13 10.67
C ARG A 208 16.69 15.37 10.74
N VAL A 209 17.19 15.15 11.95
CA VAL A 209 18.31 14.24 12.22
C VAL A 209 17.82 13.07 13.04
N TYR A 210 18.14 11.86 12.58
CA TYR A 210 17.70 10.62 13.20
C TYR A 210 18.87 9.94 13.88
N GLN A 211 18.66 9.47 15.11
CA GLN A 211 19.65 8.69 15.85
C GLN A 211 19.04 7.35 16.23
N TYR A 212 19.86 6.30 16.15
CA TYR A 212 19.47 4.95 16.47
C TYR A 212 20.38 4.38 17.55
N ASP A 213 19.86 3.44 18.32
CA ASP A 213 20.68 2.60 19.18
C ASP A 213 21.45 1.52 18.38
N GLN A 214 22.19 0.68 19.10
CA GLN A 214 23.01 -0.39 18.52
C GLN A 214 22.17 -1.49 17.85
N ILE A 215 20.91 -1.67 18.24
CA ILE A 215 20.03 -2.75 17.75
C ILE A 215 18.97 -2.28 16.75
N ALA A 216 19.02 -1.01 16.32
CA ALA A 216 18.17 -0.39 15.28
C ALA A 216 16.94 0.37 15.75
N ASN A 217 16.73 0.55 17.04
CA ASN A 217 15.63 1.35 17.50
C ASN A 217 15.93 2.84 17.28
N LEU A 218 14.94 3.58 16.78
CA LEU A 218 15.04 5.02 16.59
C LEU A 218 14.93 5.69 17.95
N ILE A 219 16.02 6.26 18.48
CA ILE A 219 16.04 6.84 19.84
C ILE A 219 15.81 8.35 19.85
N THR A 220 16.12 9.06 18.75
CA THR A 220 15.80 10.48 18.65
C THR A 220 15.47 10.93 17.23
N ILE A 221 14.54 11.88 17.12
CA ILE A 221 14.38 12.74 15.95
C ILE A 221 14.63 14.18 16.40
N ASP A 222 15.66 14.83 15.89
CA ASP A 222 15.90 16.27 16.07
C ASP A 222 15.27 17.00 14.88
N ASP A 223 14.07 17.53 15.07
CA ASP A 223 13.28 18.23 14.05
C ASP A 223 13.39 19.74 14.27
N GLN A 224 13.78 20.49 13.24
CA GLN A 224 14.01 21.94 13.32
C GLN A 224 12.76 22.72 13.78
N GLU A 225 11.58 22.34 13.31
CA GLU A 225 10.33 23.04 13.62
C GLU A 225 9.73 22.52 14.93
N ARG A 226 9.76 21.20 15.11
CA ARG A 226 9.07 20.54 16.22
C ARG A 226 9.90 20.39 17.47
N GLY A 227 11.21 20.60 17.39
CA GLY A 227 12.16 20.27 18.44
C GLY A 227 12.43 18.77 18.52
N LYS A 228 13.33 18.40 19.42
CA LYS A 228 13.84 17.03 19.53
C LYS A 228 12.86 16.10 20.25
N THR A 229 12.51 14.98 19.62
CA THR A 229 11.71 13.90 20.21
C THR A 229 12.61 12.73 20.60
N TYR A 230 12.39 12.17 21.78
CA TYR A 230 13.07 11.00 22.33
C TYR A 230 12.12 9.80 22.36
N TYR A 231 12.69 8.62 22.12
CA TYR A 231 11.97 7.35 22.15
C TYR A 231 12.70 6.38 23.08
N THR A 232 11.95 5.67 23.91
CA THR A 232 12.48 4.59 24.74
C THR A 232 11.74 3.28 24.46
N TYR A 233 12.45 2.17 24.62
CA TYR A 233 11.97 0.84 24.26
C TYR A 233 12.17 -0.12 25.43
N ASP A 234 11.37 -1.19 25.47
CA ASP A 234 11.63 -2.33 26.34
C ASP A 234 12.68 -3.28 25.71
N LEU A 235 12.99 -4.38 26.40
CA LEU A 235 13.94 -5.39 25.91
C LEU A 235 13.42 -6.23 24.73
N ALA A 236 12.15 -6.09 24.38
CA ALA A 236 11.49 -6.75 23.26
C ALA A 236 11.27 -5.80 22.07
N ASP A 237 11.92 -4.64 22.07
CA ASP A 237 11.82 -3.58 21.05
C ASP A 237 10.42 -2.95 20.93
N HIS A 238 9.59 -3.05 21.97
CA HIS A 238 8.34 -2.31 22.03
C HIS A 238 8.57 -0.88 22.52
N LEU A 239 7.95 0.09 21.84
CA LEU A 239 8.04 1.51 22.18
C LEU A 239 7.35 1.77 23.53
N LEU A 240 8.08 2.16 24.57
CA LEU A 240 7.52 2.46 25.88
C LEU A 240 7.11 3.92 26.05
N LYS A 241 7.86 4.85 25.44
CA LYS A 241 7.65 6.27 25.64
C LYS A 241 8.08 7.09 24.44
N THR A 242 7.30 8.13 24.12
CA THR A 242 7.73 9.26 23.30
C THR A 242 7.77 10.51 24.17
N GLN A 243 8.80 11.35 23.99
CA GLN A 243 8.93 12.60 24.74
C GLN A 243 9.44 13.70 23.83
N ARG A 244 8.64 14.74 23.59
CA ARG A 244 8.99 15.87 22.71
C ARG A 244 9.61 17.03 23.48
N GLN A 245 9.06 17.33 24.65
CA GLN A 245 9.58 18.29 25.63
C GLN A 245 9.18 17.80 27.02
N PRO A 246 9.83 18.27 28.10
CA PRO A 246 9.37 17.97 29.46
C PRO A 246 7.87 18.31 29.61
N GLY A 247 7.06 17.32 29.98
CA GLY A 247 5.60 17.47 30.14
C GLY A 247 4.76 17.35 28.86
N ILE A 248 5.36 16.97 27.74
CA ILE A 248 4.67 16.51 26.52
C ILE A 248 5.21 15.12 26.19
N GLU A 249 4.55 14.11 26.74
CA GLU A 249 4.94 12.70 26.62
C GLU A 249 3.74 11.78 26.47
N GLU A 250 3.97 10.70 25.73
CA GLU A 250 3.04 9.58 25.58
C GLU A 250 3.74 8.32 26.08
N GLU A 251 3.08 7.61 26.99
CA GLU A 251 3.55 6.32 27.50
C GLU A 251 2.66 5.20 26.98
N PHE A 252 3.29 4.05 26.73
CA PHE A 252 2.70 2.88 26.13
C PHE A 252 2.95 1.67 27.05
N ALA A 253 1.90 0.90 27.31
CA ALA A 253 1.99 -0.32 28.10
C ALA A 253 1.57 -1.53 27.26
N TYR A 254 2.39 -2.58 27.29
CA TYR A 254 2.11 -3.86 26.63
C TYR A 254 1.86 -4.91 27.71
N PRO A 255 0.60 -5.17 28.08
CA PRO A 255 0.31 -6.24 29.02
C PRO A 255 0.74 -7.58 28.41
N ASN A 256 1.53 -8.35 29.15
CA ASN A 256 1.72 -9.77 28.83
C ASN A 256 0.34 -10.41 28.83
N PRO A 257 -0.14 -10.99 27.71
CA PRO A 257 -1.41 -11.68 27.76
C PRO A 257 -1.25 -12.87 28.72
N PRO A 258 -2.13 -13.05 29.73
CA PRO A 258 -2.33 -14.39 30.25
C PRO A 258 -2.70 -15.27 29.04
N SER A 259 -2.20 -16.50 29.03
CA SER A 259 -2.06 -17.42 27.89
C SER A 259 -3.33 -17.78 27.08
N ASN A 260 -4.42 -17.00 27.14
CA ASN A 260 -5.67 -17.21 26.40
C ASN A 260 -6.42 -15.94 25.95
N PHE A 261 -5.83 -14.74 25.93
CA PHE A 261 -6.53 -13.55 25.42
C PHE A 261 -5.64 -12.65 24.54
N PHE A 262 -5.95 -12.58 23.24
CA PHE A 262 -5.40 -11.60 22.32
C PHE A 262 -6.16 -10.27 22.46
N ILE A 263 -5.70 -9.39 23.34
CA ILE A 263 -6.08 -7.98 23.31
C ILE A 263 -4.79 -7.16 23.45
N ASN A 264 -4.27 -6.67 22.32
CA ASN A 264 -3.24 -5.63 22.32
C ASN A 264 -3.91 -4.31 22.70
N LEU A 265 -4.10 -4.08 24.01
CA LEU A 265 -4.58 -2.80 24.51
C LEU A 265 -3.37 -1.87 24.64
N VAL A 266 -3.18 -0.97 23.68
CA VAL A 266 -2.25 0.14 23.83
C VAL A 266 -2.93 1.17 24.74
N VAL A 267 -2.50 1.27 25.99
CA VAL A 267 -2.90 2.39 26.86
C VAL A 267 -2.03 3.57 26.49
N ILE A 268 -2.62 4.61 25.90
CA ILE A 268 -1.94 5.89 25.66
C ILE A 268 -2.24 6.78 26.86
N VAL A 269 -1.20 7.10 27.64
CA VAL A 269 -1.30 8.17 28.64
C VAL A 269 -0.61 9.39 28.07
N SER A 270 -1.38 10.36 27.56
CA SER A 270 -0.85 11.66 27.17
C SER A 270 -0.87 12.60 28.38
N SER A 271 0.29 13.12 28.79
CA SER A 271 0.35 14.25 29.72
C SER A 271 0.67 15.53 28.96
N TYR A 272 -0.16 16.56 29.14
CA TYR A 272 0.05 17.90 28.58
C TYR A 272 0.16 18.88 29.74
N GLY A 273 1.38 19.25 30.11
CA GLY A 273 1.63 20.26 31.14
C GLY A 273 1.39 21.68 30.61
N TYR A 274 0.21 22.26 30.87
CA TYR A 274 0.02 23.71 30.71
C TYR A 274 0.57 24.43 31.95
N ASN A 275 1.69 25.15 31.81
CA ASN A 275 2.08 26.15 32.79
C ASN A 275 1.23 27.41 32.61
N ILE A 276 0.19 27.55 33.42
CA ILE A 276 -0.50 28.84 33.63
C ILE A 276 0.35 29.63 34.62
N LEU A 277 1.06 30.65 34.13
CA LEU A 277 1.67 31.67 34.97
C LEU A 277 0.60 32.75 35.24
N TRP A 278 0.29 32.98 36.52
CA TRP A 278 -0.44 34.14 37.02
C TRP A 278 0.52 35.30 37.28
#